data_AF-A0A5B2ZCQ9-F1
#
_entry.id   AF-A0A5B2ZCQ9-F1
#
_cell.length_a   1.000
_cell.length_b   1.000
_cell.length_c   1.000
_cell.angle_alpha   90.00
_cell.angle_beta   90.00
_cell.angle_gamma   90.00
#
_symmetry.space_group_name_H-M   'P 1'
#
loop_
_entity.id
_entity.type
_entity.pdbx_description
1 polymer ?
#
loop_
_entity_poly.entity_id
_entity_poly.type
_entity_poly.pdbx_seq_one_letter_code
_entity_poly.pdbx_strand_id
1 'polypeptide(L)'
;MRPHRFHGGLRLDGHKAESTAGGLHRAAMPAQLRVSLLQHAGYPAEPCVAEGQHVLRGQRIGIAGQAPGVDVHSPCAGRVLALAEEEAPQWPGMRAMHVVIRPEPPHDTVRLPALDWSRAKPEELRARVREAGLAGLGGAGFPTADKLAAGRDLLILNGAECEPWIACDDALLRAHADEVVLGGRMLARAVGAGRIRLAIEDSMPAALAACREAIARHGEAQVELVVVPTIYPEGGERQLIQALTGLEVPRGGLPRDLGVIVLNVGTARAAWRAVAQGEPLVERIVTVTGAGVVRPGNYVVPLGMTVAQLVAQAGGYTADAARLLLGGPMMGIALPHDDVPLGKTHNCVLVLSTAQLPDAAPEMPCIRCGDCAEVCPSRLLPQMLLRQVRAQQFAAAEEQGLPDCIECGCCDLVCPSHIPLTAHFRHGKAELRRHADEAVAAQAARERYEARGRRLAREAAERERRLAARKAATSADAVAAAIERARVRKAERTGDDPP
;
A
#
# COMPACT_ATOMS: atom_id res chain seq x y z
N MET A 1 9.40 -7.70 28.17
CA MET A 1 7.97 -7.94 28.50
C MET A 1 7.52 -9.32 28.00
N ARG A 2 6.50 -9.96 28.61
CA ARG A 2 5.82 -11.13 28.00
C ARG A 2 4.70 -10.63 27.08
N PRO A 3 4.59 -11.09 25.82
CA PRO A 3 3.52 -10.66 24.93
C PRO A 3 2.16 -11.15 25.44
N HIS A 4 1.14 -10.34 25.20
CA HIS A 4 -0.26 -10.72 25.30
C HIS A 4 -0.62 -11.68 24.16
N ARG A 5 -1.82 -12.27 24.22
CA ARG A 5 -2.34 -13.14 23.16
C ARG A 5 -3.50 -12.46 22.44
N PHE A 6 -3.53 -12.58 21.12
CA PHE A 6 -4.73 -12.33 20.33
C PHE A 6 -5.51 -13.64 20.14
N HIS A 7 -6.76 -13.55 19.71
CA HIS A 7 -7.61 -14.72 19.47
C HIS A 7 -7.33 -15.37 18.11
N GLY A 8 -7.45 -16.69 18.02
CA GLY A 8 -7.31 -17.43 16.77
C GLY A 8 -5.88 -17.49 16.24
N GLY A 9 -5.76 -17.59 14.92
CA GLY A 9 -4.49 -17.86 14.24
C GLY A 9 -4.13 -19.34 14.17
N LEU A 10 -3.01 -19.63 13.53
CA LEU A 10 -2.52 -20.98 13.25
C LEU A 10 -1.02 -21.08 13.50
N ARG A 11 -0.58 -22.27 13.93
CA ARG A 11 0.84 -22.64 13.90
C ARG A 11 1.08 -23.40 12.62
N LEU A 12 1.91 -22.83 11.76
CA LEU A 12 2.23 -23.37 10.44
C LEU A 12 3.71 -23.76 10.41
N ASP A 13 4.04 -24.76 9.59
CA ASP A 13 5.43 -25.12 9.33
C ASP A 13 6.12 -23.97 8.59
N GLY A 14 7.23 -23.49 9.16
CA GLY A 14 7.83 -22.22 8.73
C GLY A 14 8.54 -22.27 7.38
N HIS A 15 9.22 -23.37 7.02
CA HIS A 15 9.99 -23.51 5.77
C HIS A 15 10.95 -22.33 5.45
N LYS A 16 11.58 -21.75 6.49
CA LYS A 16 12.52 -20.63 6.35
C LYS A 16 13.98 -21.08 6.31
N ALA A 17 14.28 -22.32 6.67
CA ALA A 17 15.66 -22.81 6.77
C ALA A 17 16.34 -22.84 5.39
N GLU A 18 15.56 -23.21 4.37
CA GLU A 18 15.98 -23.36 2.97
C GLU A 18 16.53 -22.04 2.42
N SER A 19 15.85 -20.92 2.67
CA SER A 19 16.25 -19.61 2.15
C SER A 19 17.22 -18.86 3.07
N THR A 20 17.26 -19.18 4.37
CA THR A 20 18.17 -18.53 5.32
C THR A 20 19.57 -19.15 5.37
N ALA A 21 19.73 -20.41 4.96
CA ALA A 21 21.02 -21.11 4.97
C ALA A 21 22.08 -20.45 4.07
N GLY A 22 21.68 -19.85 2.94
CA GLY A 22 22.57 -19.19 1.99
C GLY A 22 23.02 -17.77 2.38
N GLY A 23 22.41 -17.19 3.43
CA GLY A 23 22.62 -15.78 3.78
C GLY A 23 21.93 -14.80 2.82
N LEU A 24 22.43 -13.56 2.79
CA LEU A 24 21.89 -12.48 1.95
C LEU A 24 22.79 -12.24 0.74
N HIS A 25 22.26 -12.46 -0.46
CA HIS A 25 22.96 -12.27 -1.72
C HIS A 25 22.58 -10.94 -2.37
N ARG A 26 23.46 -10.36 -3.20
CA ARG A 26 23.09 -9.23 -4.06
C ARG A 26 22.81 -9.75 -5.46
N ALA A 27 21.62 -9.45 -5.99
CA ALA A 27 21.29 -9.81 -7.36
C ALA A 27 22.18 -9.03 -8.34
N ALA A 28 22.66 -9.71 -9.38
CA ALA A 28 23.33 -9.09 -10.50
C ALA A 28 22.37 -8.17 -11.25
N MET A 29 22.88 -7.04 -11.74
CA MET A 29 22.08 -6.10 -12.51
C MET A 29 21.60 -6.79 -13.82
N PRO A 30 20.30 -6.79 -14.13
CA PRO A 30 19.79 -7.45 -15.34
C PRO A 30 20.02 -6.58 -16.58
N ALA A 31 19.82 -7.15 -17.76
CA ALA A 31 19.95 -6.40 -19.02
C ALA A 31 18.94 -5.25 -19.17
N GLN A 32 17.79 -5.35 -18.49
CA GLN A 32 16.72 -4.37 -18.53
C GLN A 32 15.93 -4.40 -17.23
N LEU A 33 15.54 -3.22 -16.75
CA LEU A 33 14.61 -3.02 -15.63
C LEU A 33 13.33 -2.36 -16.13
N ARG A 34 12.18 -2.74 -15.55
CA ARG A 34 10.87 -2.11 -15.80
C ARG A 34 10.33 -1.56 -14.50
N VAL A 35 10.54 -0.26 -14.26
CA VAL A 35 10.21 0.37 -12.98
C VAL A 35 8.82 0.98 -13.05
N SER A 36 7.86 0.37 -12.38
CA SER A 36 6.50 0.93 -12.26
C SER A 36 6.51 2.28 -11.53
N LEU A 37 5.77 3.25 -12.04
CA LEU A 37 5.52 4.51 -11.35
C LEU A 37 4.43 4.41 -10.27
N LEU A 38 3.80 3.23 -10.14
CA LEU A 38 2.82 2.91 -9.12
C LEU A 38 3.24 1.64 -8.38
N GLN A 39 3.76 1.80 -7.16
CA GLN A 39 4.32 0.70 -6.35
C GLN A 39 3.76 0.69 -4.90
N HIS A 40 2.62 1.33 -4.68
CA HIS A 40 2.04 1.60 -3.37
C HIS A 40 0.56 1.98 -3.48
N ALA A 41 -0.21 1.85 -2.40
CA ALA A 41 -1.67 2.09 -2.33
C ALA A 41 -2.14 3.54 -2.59
N GLY A 42 -1.22 4.51 -2.68
CA GLY A 42 -1.52 5.90 -3.07
C GLY A 42 -1.60 6.14 -4.59
N TYR A 43 -1.61 7.41 -5.00
CA TYR A 43 -1.68 7.82 -6.40
C TYR A 43 -0.37 7.55 -7.16
N PRO A 44 -0.44 7.19 -8.46
CA PRO A 44 0.76 6.97 -9.27
C PRO A 44 1.62 8.23 -9.37
N ALA A 45 2.93 8.06 -9.46
CA ALA A 45 3.85 9.15 -9.77
C ALA A 45 3.79 9.50 -11.27
N GLU A 46 3.97 10.78 -11.59
CA GLU A 46 4.07 11.25 -12.97
C GLU A 46 5.52 11.17 -13.45
N PRO A 47 5.80 10.65 -14.67
CA PRO A 47 7.15 10.55 -15.18
C PRO A 47 7.81 11.92 -15.31
N CYS A 48 9.07 12.04 -14.88
CA CYS A 48 9.88 13.26 -15.04
C CYS A 48 11.14 13.05 -15.89
N VAL A 49 11.16 11.96 -16.65
CA VAL A 49 12.21 11.61 -17.62
C VAL A 49 11.59 11.30 -18.98
N ALA A 50 12.40 11.36 -20.03
CA ALA A 50 11.98 11.06 -21.41
C ALA A 50 12.73 9.87 -22.00
N GLU A 51 12.17 9.26 -23.04
CA GLU A 51 12.85 8.21 -23.81
C GLU A 51 14.18 8.71 -24.38
N GLY A 52 15.19 7.84 -24.39
CA GLY A 52 16.55 8.17 -24.80
C GLY A 52 17.39 8.90 -23.74
N GLN A 53 16.78 9.42 -22.66
CA GLN A 53 17.50 10.10 -21.58
C GLN A 53 18.42 9.13 -20.82
N HIS A 54 19.62 9.61 -20.47
CA HIS A 54 20.49 8.91 -19.53
C HIS A 54 20.11 9.31 -18.09
N VAL A 55 20.01 8.32 -17.21
CA VAL A 55 19.65 8.48 -15.80
C VAL A 55 20.72 7.86 -14.92
N LEU A 56 20.92 8.44 -13.73
CA LEU A 56 21.84 7.93 -12.70
C LEU A 56 21.11 7.02 -11.72
N ARG A 57 21.83 6.11 -11.04
CA ARG A 57 21.24 5.35 -9.92
C ARG A 57 20.83 6.32 -8.82
N GLY A 58 19.61 6.19 -8.32
CA GLY A 58 19.03 7.09 -7.32
C GLY A 58 18.48 8.39 -7.91
N GLN A 59 18.57 8.62 -9.21
CA GLN A 59 17.93 9.78 -9.84
C GLN A 59 16.42 9.60 -9.82
N ARG A 60 15.69 10.65 -9.46
CA ARG A 60 14.23 10.66 -9.55
C ARG A 60 13.78 10.54 -11.00
N ILE A 61 12.86 9.61 -11.25
CA ILE A 61 12.25 9.31 -12.56
C ILE A 61 10.72 9.47 -12.55
N GLY A 62 10.11 9.59 -11.37
CA GLY A 62 8.72 9.95 -11.22
C GLY A 62 8.48 10.82 -9.99
N ILE A 63 7.58 11.80 -10.11
CA ILE A 63 7.21 12.77 -9.07
C ILE A 63 5.80 12.48 -8.58
N ALA A 64 5.60 12.40 -7.26
CA ALA A 64 4.26 12.27 -6.70
C ALA A 64 3.51 13.62 -6.74
N GLY A 65 2.52 13.74 -7.63
CA GLY A 65 1.69 14.94 -7.76
C GLY A 65 0.56 15.08 -6.73
N GLN A 66 0.15 13.97 -6.10
CA GLN A 66 -0.98 13.93 -5.16
C GLN A 66 -0.64 13.10 -3.91
N ALA A 67 -1.24 13.46 -2.77
CA ALA A 67 -1.13 12.71 -1.53
C ALA A 67 -2.41 11.87 -1.30
N PRO A 68 -2.30 10.61 -0.85
CA PRO A 68 -1.06 9.89 -0.51
C PRO A 68 -0.28 9.46 -1.76
N GLY A 69 1.05 9.54 -1.71
CA GLY A 69 1.93 9.25 -2.85
C GLY A 69 3.41 9.54 -2.56
N VAL A 70 4.33 8.85 -3.24
CA VAL A 70 5.80 9.05 -3.10
C VAL A 70 6.54 9.01 -4.43
N ASP A 71 7.70 9.66 -4.47
CA ASP A 71 8.54 9.72 -5.67
C ASP A 71 9.09 8.33 -6.06
N VAL A 72 9.53 8.21 -7.31
CA VAL A 72 10.11 6.97 -7.87
C VAL A 72 11.50 7.28 -8.43
N HIS A 73 12.47 6.40 -8.17
CA HIS A 73 13.88 6.61 -8.50
C HIS A 73 14.43 5.47 -9.35
N SER A 74 15.41 5.79 -10.18
CA SER A 74 16.11 4.83 -11.02
C SER A 74 16.96 3.86 -10.16
N PRO A 75 16.80 2.54 -10.31
CA PRO A 75 17.60 1.55 -9.61
C PRO A 75 19.02 1.37 -10.13
N CYS A 76 19.30 1.90 -11.31
CA CYS A 76 20.59 1.79 -11.98
C CYS A 76 20.95 3.11 -12.68
N ALA A 77 22.22 3.24 -13.06
CA ALA A 77 22.60 4.18 -14.09
C ALA A 77 22.36 3.51 -15.45
N GLY A 78 21.84 4.25 -16.42
CA GLY A 78 21.48 3.67 -17.70
C GLY A 78 20.67 4.59 -18.59
N ARG A 79 20.14 4.02 -19.67
CA ARG A 79 19.32 4.73 -20.65
C ARG A 79 17.86 4.35 -20.51
N VAL A 80 16.99 5.35 -20.47
CA VAL A 80 15.54 5.16 -20.59
C VAL A 80 15.25 4.72 -22.02
N LEU A 81 14.77 3.49 -22.17
CA LEU A 81 14.41 2.92 -23.46
C LEU A 81 13.00 3.34 -23.88
N ALA A 82 12.06 3.31 -22.93
CA ALA A 82 10.65 3.57 -23.20
C ALA A 82 9.90 4.02 -21.94
N LEU A 83 8.80 4.74 -22.15
CA LEU A 83 7.73 4.92 -21.16
C LEU A 83 6.53 4.08 -21.60
N ALA A 84 6.24 2.98 -20.91
CA ALA A 84 5.26 1.99 -21.33
C ALA A 84 4.18 1.76 -20.29
N GLU A 85 2.92 1.65 -20.72
CA GLU A 85 1.87 1.14 -19.84
C GLU A 85 1.91 -0.38 -19.80
N GLU A 86 2.15 -0.93 -18.61
CA GLU A 86 2.18 -2.38 -18.35
C GLU A 86 1.35 -2.68 -17.10
N GLU A 87 1.13 -3.97 -16.82
CA GLU A 87 0.40 -4.39 -15.63
C GLU A 87 1.15 -4.00 -14.35
N ALA A 88 0.41 -3.45 -13.38
CA ALA A 88 0.94 -3.08 -12.09
C ALA A 88 1.24 -4.35 -11.29
N PRO A 89 2.48 -4.56 -10.84
CA PRO A 89 2.91 -5.88 -10.37
C PRO A 89 2.21 -6.34 -9.08
N GLN A 90 1.71 -5.40 -8.28
CA GLN A 90 0.97 -5.71 -7.05
C GLN A 90 -0.55 -5.86 -7.24
N TRP A 91 -1.11 -5.52 -8.40
CA TRP A 91 -2.56 -5.51 -8.64
C TRP A 91 -2.90 -6.08 -10.01
N PRO A 92 -3.22 -7.38 -10.05
CA PRO A 92 -3.59 -8.06 -11.29
C PRO A 92 -4.70 -7.33 -12.04
N GLY A 93 -4.50 -7.15 -13.35
CA GLY A 93 -5.44 -6.47 -14.24
C GLY A 93 -5.46 -4.94 -14.17
N MET A 94 -4.69 -4.31 -13.27
CA MET A 94 -4.52 -2.86 -13.28
C MET A 94 -3.29 -2.48 -14.09
N ARG A 95 -3.37 -1.43 -14.91
CA ARG A 95 -2.24 -0.91 -15.69
C ARG A 95 -1.60 0.30 -15.01
N ALA A 96 -0.29 0.45 -15.14
CA ALA A 96 0.46 1.60 -14.67
C ALA A 96 1.57 1.95 -15.67
N MET A 97 1.99 3.22 -15.66
CA MET A 97 3.15 3.67 -16.41
C MET A 97 4.43 3.07 -15.81
N HIS A 98 5.31 2.57 -16.67
CA HIS A 98 6.60 2.00 -16.34
C HIS A 98 7.71 2.74 -17.08
N VAL A 99 8.84 2.96 -16.41
CA VAL A 99 10.07 3.44 -17.03
C VAL A 99 10.94 2.23 -17.32
N VAL A 100 11.17 1.95 -18.60
CA VAL A 100 12.04 0.86 -19.05
C VAL A 100 13.47 1.38 -19.14
N ILE A 101 14.39 0.77 -18.40
CA ILE A 101 15.78 1.25 -18.28
C ILE A 101 16.73 0.12 -18.65
N ARG A 102 17.64 0.40 -19.58
CA ARG A 102 18.81 -0.46 -19.86
C ARG A 102 20.00 0.04 -19.04
N PRO A 103 20.52 -0.75 -18.10
CA PRO A 103 21.73 -0.39 -17.38
C PRO A 103 22.90 -0.22 -18.35
N GLU A 104 23.64 0.88 -18.23
CA GLU A 104 24.81 1.20 -19.06
C GLU A 104 25.90 1.84 -18.18
N PRO A 105 27.19 1.53 -18.40
CA PRO A 105 28.29 2.27 -17.77
C PRO A 105 28.33 3.74 -18.25
N PRO A 106 28.83 4.68 -17.42
CA PRO A 106 29.30 4.49 -16.05
C PRO A 106 28.15 4.28 -15.05
N HIS A 107 28.38 3.47 -14.01
CA HIS A 107 27.38 3.13 -12.99
C HIS A 107 27.25 4.22 -11.91
N ASP A 108 27.13 5.46 -12.35
CA ASP A 108 27.13 6.63 -11.48
C ASP A 108 25.88 6.69 -10.60
N THR A 109 26.05 7.17 -9.38
CA THR A 109 24.98 7.25 -8.37
C THR A 109 24.82 8.69 -7.92
N VAL A 110 23.57 9.16 -7.86
CA VAL A 110 23.21 10.42 -7.21
C VAL A 110 22.56 10.13 -5.85
N ARG A 111 22.90 10.95 -4.86
CA ARG A 111 22.32 10.91 -3.51
C ARG A 111 21.46 12.14 -3.27
N LEU A 112 20.44 11.99 -2.45
CA LEU A 112 19.70 13.10 -1.88
C LEU A 112 20.62 13.95 -0.99
N PRO A 113 20.34 15.26 -0.82
CA PRO A 113 21.15 16.13 0.03
C PRO A 113 21.27 15.58 1.46
N ALA A 114 22.47 15.67 2.04
CA ALA A 114 22.72 15.20 3.40
C ALA A 114 21.73 15.84 4.39
N LEU A 115 21.14 15.03 5.27
CA LEU A 115 20.22 15.49 6.31
C LEU A 115 20.64 14.90 7.65
N ASP A 116 21.10 15.76 8.56
CA ASP A 116 21.39 15.37 9.93
C ASP A 116 20.08 15.21 10.70
N TRP A 117 19.64 13.96 10.82
CA TRP A 117 18.38 13.61 11.47
C TRP A 117 18.35 13.95 12.97
N SER A 118 19.50 14.11 13.62
CA SER A 118 19.56 14.49 15.04
C SER A 118 19.08 15.94 15.27
N ARG A 119 19.24 16.80 14.26
CA ARG A 119 18.87 18.21 14.27
C ARG A 119 17.62 18.51 13.47
N ALA A 120 17.30 17.67 12.49
CA ALA A 120 16.12 17.82 11.65
C ALA A 120 14.82 17.88 12.46
N LYS A 121 13.88 18.69 11.99
CA LYS A 121 12.49 18.74 12.46
C LYS A 121 11.72 17.52 11.96
N PRO A 122 10.67 17.07 12.68
CA PRO A 122 9.84 15.96 12.24
C PRO A 122 9.30 16.11 10.81
N GLU A 123 8.93 17.33 10.41
CA GLU A 123 8.42 17.65 9.08
C GLU A 123 9.47 17.40 7.98
N GLU A 124 10.73 17.76 8.24
CA GLU A 124 11.86 17.57 7.31
C GLU A 124 12.16 16.08 7.13
N LEU A 125 12.10 15.31 8.21
CA LEU A 125 12.24 13.85 8.14
C LEU A 125 11.12 13.22 7.31
N ARG A 126 9.86 13.64 7.51
CA ARG A 126 8.71 13.14 6.74
C ARG A 126 8.80 13.53 5.27
N ALA A 127 9.22 14.76 4.98
CA ALA A 127 9.43 15.23 3.61
C ALA A 127 10.52 14.40 2.92
N ARG A 128 11.64 14.14 3.59
CA ARG A 128 12.71 13.27 3.06
C ARG A 128 12.22 11.85 2.81
N VAL A 129 11.43 11.27 3.71
CA VAL A 129 10.84 9.93 3.51
C VAL A 129 9.94 9.89 2.27
N ARG A 130 9.15 10.95 2.02
CA ARG A 130 8.32 11.07 0.80
C ARG A 130 9.19 11.21 -0.46
N GLU A 131 10.13 12.15 -0.43
CA GLU A 131 11.07 12.45 -1.53
C GLU A 131 11.90 11.22 -1.89
N ALA A 132 12.30 10.41 -0.92
CA ALA A 132 13.10 9.20 -1.18
C ALA A 132 12.28 8.01 -1.73
N GLY A 133 10.96 8.17 -1.89
CA GLY A 133 10.11 7.15 -2.48
C GLY A 133 9.67 6.04 -1.52
N LEU A 134 9.63 6.27 -0.21
CA LEU A 134 9.35 5.18 0.73
C LEU A 134 7.86 4.85 0.85
N ALA A 135 7.56 3.57 0.68
CA ALA A 135 6.29 2.97 1.01
C ALA A 135 6.51 1.80 1.99
N GLY A 136 5.46 1.41 2.72
CA GLY A 136 5.52 0.29 3.66
C GLY A 136 5.92 -1.01 2.97
N LEU A 137 7.09 -1.55 3.32
CA LEU A 137 7.69 -2.73 2.68
C LEU A 137 7.12 -4.07 3.17
N GLY A 138 6.24 -4.04 4.17
CA GLY A 138 5.56 -5.23 4.74
C GLY A 138 4.34 -5.71 3.95
N GLY A 139 4.22 -5.39 2.66
CA GLY A 139 3.18 -5.92 1.76
C GLY A 139 2.13 -4.90 1.33
N ALA A 140 1.45 -4.24 2.27
CA ALA A 140 0.32 -3.34 1.93
C ALA A 140 0.72 -2.07 1.14
N GLY A 141 2.00 -1.68 1.18
CA GLY A 141 2.50 -0.59 0.35
C GLY A 141 1.88 0.77 0.65
N PHE A 142 1.61 1.13 1.90
CA PHE A 142 1.11 2.48 2.21
C PHE A 142 2.26 3.50 2.19
N PRO A 143 2.12 4.68 1.54
CA PRO A 143 3.12 5.76 1.59
C PRO A 143 3.58 6.08 3.01
N THR A 144 4.88 5.90 3.29
CA THR A 144 5.39 5.94 4.67
C THR A 144 5.25 7.34 5.28
N ALA A 145 5.52 8.39 4.51
CA ALA A 145 5.39 9.77 4.98
C ALA A 145 3.97 10.13 5.43
N ASP A 146 2.95 9.64 4.70
CA ASP A 146 1.54 9.83 5.05
C ASP A 146 1.19 9.08 6.36
N LYS A 147 1.80 7.91 6.60
CA LYS A 147 1.63 7.16 7.86
C LYS A 147 2.26 7.88 9.05
N LEU A 148 3.35 8.61 8.82
CA LEU A 148 4.09 9.38 9.83
C LEU A 148 3.44 10.74 10.15
N ALA A 149 2.44 11.19 9.38
CA ALA A 149 1.95 12.58 9.39
C ALA A 149 1.37 13.07 10.72
N ALA A 150 1.09 12.19 11.68
CA ALA A 150 0.56 12.56 12.98
C ALA A 150 1.34 11.88 14.12
N GLY A 151 1.50 12.61 15.23
CA GLY A 151 2.29 12.19 16.37
C GLY A 151 1.74 10.96 17.08
N ARG A 152 2.62 10.14 17.65
CA ARG A 152 2.29 8.85 18.28
C ARG A 152 3.13 8.65 19.53
N ASP A 153 2.59 7.94 20.50
CA ASP A 153 3.29 7.64 21.75
C ASP A 153 4.20 6.41 21.65
N LEU A 154 3.81 5.46 20.78
CA LEU A 154 4.50 4.19 20.60
C LEU A 154 4.76 3.90 19.11
N LEU A 155 6.03 3.67 18.77
CA LEU A 155 6.44 3.08 17.51
C LEU A 155 6.67 1.58 17.70
N ILE A 156 6.01 0.75 16.91
CA ILE A 156 6.28 -0.68 16.80
C ILE A 156 7.06 -0.92 15.51
N LEU A 157 8.25 -1.49 15.63
CA LEU A 157 8.99 -2.05 14.51
C LEU A 157 8.59 -3.52 14.37
N ASN A 158 7.85 -3.81 13.30
CA ASN A 158 7.36 -5.14 12.99
C ASN A 158 8.43 -5.93 12.23
N GLY A 159 9.13 -6.80 12.96
CA GLY A 159 9.95 -7.88 12.41
C GLY A 159 9.30 -9.25 12.60
N ALA A 160 7.99 -9.32 12.87
CA ALA A 160 7.27 -10.58 12.99
C ALA A 160 6.88 -11.10 11.60
N GLU A 161 7.71 -11.98 11.03
CA GLU A 161 7.57 -12.52 9.68
C GLU A 161 6.76 -13.84 9.68
N CYS A 162 5.52 -13.81 10.14
CA CYS A 162 4.76 -15.03 10.45
C CYS A 162 4.28 -15.85 9.25
N GLU A 163 4.42 -15.35 8.03
CA GLU A 163 3.99 -16.09 6.85
C GLU A 163 5.04 -17.16 6.48
N PRO A 164 4.64 -18.44 6.28
CA PRO A 164 5.57 -19.49 5.91
C PRO A 164 6.38 -19.16 4.65
N TRP A 165 7.57 -19.72 4.55
CA TRP A 165 8.56 -19.58 3.47
C TRP A 165 9.24 -18.21 3.37
N ILE A 166 8.60 -17.13 3.80
CA ILE A 166 9.16 -15.78 3.73
C ILE A 166 10.23 -15.60 4.81
N ALA A 167 11.41 -15.13 4.42
CA ALA A 167 12.57 -14.99 5.31
C ALA A 167 13.37 -13.70 5.06
N CYS A 168 12.78 -12.72 4.38
CA CYS A 168 13.47 -11.52 3.92
C CYS A 168 13.73 -10.54 5.06
N ASP A 169 12.80 -10.43 6.02
CA ASP A 169 12.97 -9.63 7.23
C ASP A 169 13.93 -10.31 8.21
N ASP A 170 13.90 -11.66 8.31
CA ASP A 170 14.91 -12.40 9.07
C ASP A 170 16.33 -12.14 8.52
N ALA A 171 16.52 -12.34 7.21
CA ALA A 171 17.79 -12.07 6.54
C ALA A 171 18.24 -10.61 6.72
N LEU A 172 17.30 -9.68 6.67
CA LEU A 172 17.57 -8.26 6.91
C LEU A 172 18.08 -8.01 8.32
N LEU A 173 17.40 -8.53 9.34
CA LEU A 173 17.74 -8.29 10.74
C LEU A 173 19.09 -8.93 11.08
N ARG A 174 19.39 -10.11 10.54
CA ARG A 174 20.72 -10.74 10.69
C ARG A 174 21.84 -9.88 10.09
N ALA A 175 21.62 -9.28 8.92
CA ALA A 175 22.66 -8.55 8.19
C ALA A 175 22.79 -7.07 8.60
N HIS A 176 21.69 -6.43 9.00
CA HIS A 176 21.57 -4.97 9.08
C HIS A 176 20.77 -4.48 10.31
N ALA A 177 20.81 -5.20 11.43
CA ALA A 177 20.13 -4.81 12.67
C ALA A 177 20.43 -3.37 13.12
N ASP A 178 21.68 -2.90 12.96
CA ASP A 178 22.07 -1.53 13.30
C ASP A 178 21.25 -0.48 12.56
N GLU A 179 21.13 -0.64 11.24
CA GLU A 179 20.38 0.30 10.40
C GLU A 179 18.89 0.28 10.74
N VAL A 180 18.35 -0.87 11.15
CA VAL A 180 16.96 -1.01 11.61
C VAL A 180 16.75 -0.28 12.94
N VAL A 181 17.64 -0.47 13.92
CA VAL A 181 17.56 0.19 15.24
C VAL A 181 17.71 1.71 15.10
N LEU A 182 18.69 2.17 14.31
CA LEU A 182 18.90 3.59 14.03
C LEU A 182 17.70 4.19 13.27
N GLY A 183 17.15 3.46 12.28
CA GLY A 183 15.95 3.85 11.57
C GLY A 183 14.73 3.97 12.48
N GLY A 184 14.58 3.04 13.43
CA GLY A 184 13.56 3.11 14.47
C GLY A 184 13.64 4.37 15.31
N ARG A 185 14.84 4.71 15.80
CA ARG A 185 15.06 5.92 16.61
C ARG A 185 14.78 7.20 15.83
N MET A 186 15.24 7.24 14.58
CA MET A 186 14.98 8.35 13.67
C MET A 186 13.49 8.52 13.39
N LEU A 187 12.78 7.43 13.11
CA LEU A 187 11.34 7.45 12.85
C LEU A 187 10.54 7.78 14.09
N ALA A 188 10.97 7.34 15.27
CA ALA A 188 10.37 7.74 16.54
C ALA A 188 10.44 9.26 16.74
N ARG A 189 11.58 9.90 16.39
CA ARG A 189 11.68 11.37 16.36
C ARG A 189 10.70 12.00 15.35
N ALA A 190 10.56 11.40 14.16
CA ALA A 190 9.65 11.91 13.12
C ALA A 190 8.16 11.89 13.52
N VAL A 191 7.78 11.06 14.51
CA VAL A 191 6.41 10.97 15.04
C VAL A 191 6.29 11.41 16.51
N GLY A 192 7.36 11.86 17.15
CA GLY A 192 7.36 12.20 18.57
C GLY A 192 7.19 11.02 19.53
N ALA A 193 7.45 9.78 19.10
CA ALA A 193 7.31 8.60 19.94
C ALA A 193 8.41 8.50 20.99
N GLY A 194 8.01 8.48 22.26
CA GLY A 194 8.92 8.29 23.39
C GLY A 194 9.38 6.83 23.57
N ARG A 195 8.65 5.87 23.00
CA ARG A 195 8.93 4.44 23.14
C ARG A 195 8.93 3.72 21.79
N ILE A 196 9.85 2.79 21.64
CA ILE A 196 9.96 1.90 20.48
C ILE A 196 9.88 0.46 20.97
N ARG A 197 9.08 -0.36 20.31
CA ARG A 197 9.06 -1.82 20.50
C ARG A 197 9.46 -2.51 19.22
N LEU A 198 10.57 -3.24 19.24
CA LEU A 198 10.99 -4.09 18.14
C LEU A 198 10.48 -5.50 18.39
N ALA A 199 9.55 -5.97 17.55
CA ALA A 199 8.95 -7.29 17.68
C ALA A 199 9.62 -8.27 16.73
N ILE A 200 10.09 -9.41 17.24
CA ILE A 200 10.74 -10.48 16.47
C ILE A 200 10.20 -11.82 16.96
N GLU A 201 9.95 -12.75 16.05
CA GLU A 201 9.45 -14.09 16.39
C GLU A 201 10.49 -14.92 17.14
N ASP A 202 10.00 -15.82 18.00
CA ASP A 202 10.80 -16.82 18.71
C ASP A 202 11.54 -17.79 17.78
N SER A 203 11.05 -17.99 16.55
CA SER A 203 11.69 -18.82 15.52
C SER A 203 12.91 -18.18 14.84
N MET A 204 13.24 -16.92 15.15
CA MET A 204 14.37 -16.19 14.52
C MET A 204 15.51 -15.86 15.51
N PRO A 205 16.21 -16.87 16.06
CA PRO A 205 17.22 -16.66 17.11
C PRO A 205 18.42 -15.81 16.67
N ALA A 206 18.84 -15.92 15.41
CA ALA A 206 19.95 -15.13 14.87
C ALA A 206 19.58 -13.64 14.72
N ALA A 207 18.38 -13.34 14.23
CA ALA A 207 17.87 -11.96 14.18
C ALA A 207 17.71 -11.37 15.59
N LEU A 208 17.21 -12.15 16.56
CA LEU A 208 17.12 -11.75 17.95
C LEU A 208 18.50 -11.38 18.54
N ALA A 209 19.52 -12.20 18.29
CA ALA A 209 20.89 -11.92 18.75
C ALA A 209 21.43 -10.62 18.13
N ALA A 210 21.36 -10.49 16.80
CA ALA A 210 21.83 -9.30 16.09
C ALA A 210 21.12 -8.00 16.58
N CYS A 211 19.81 -8.07 16.83
CA CYS A 211 19.05 -6.92 17.32
C CYS A 211 19.39 -6.56 18.76
N ARG A 212 19.65 -7.54 19.64
CA ARG A 212 20.15 -7.26 21.01
C ARG A 212 21.48 -6.51 20.96
N GLU A 213 22.41 -6.96 20.14
CA GLU A 213 23.72 -6.31 19.98
C GLU A 213 23.61 -4.89 19.40
N ALA A 214 22.74 -4.69 18.40
CA ALA A 214 22.49 -3.37 17.82
C ALA A 214 21.85 -2.40 18.83
N ILE A 215 20.90 -2.87 19.65
CA ILE A 215 20.27 -2.08 20.71
C ILE A 215 21.30 -1.69 21.78
N ALA A 216 22.14 -2.64 22.21
CA ALA A 216 23.21 -2.36 23.18
C ALA A 216 24.20 -1.30 22.67
N ARG A 217 24.57 -1.34 21.37
CA ARG A 217 25.47 -0.36 20.75
C ARG A 217 24.87 1.03 20.61
N HIS A 218 23.58 1.12 20.31
CA HIS A 218 22.92 2.39 20.00
C HIS A 218 22.11 2.98 21.16
N GLY A 219 21.95 2.26 22.27
CA GLY A 219 21.34 2.74 23.51
C GLY A 219 19.96 2.15 23.77
N GLU A 220 19.80 1.57 24.96
CA GLU A 220 18.65 0.73 25.33
C GLU A 220 17.41 1.52 25.77
N ALA A 221 17.57 2.77 26.23
CA ALA A 221 16.53 3.50 26.95
C ALA A 221 15.22 3.74 26.15
N GLN A 222 15.29 3.74 24.82
CA GLN A 222 14.14 4.00 23.94
C GLN A 222 13.58 2.74 23.25
N VAL A 223 14.39 1.68 23.10
CA VAL A 223 14.05 0.51 22.27
C VAL A 223 13.93 -0.74 23.13
N GLU A 224 12.71 -1.24 23.26
CA GLU A 224 12.43 -2.53 23.89
C GLU A 224 12.35 -3.63 22.82
N LEU A 225 13.21 -4.64 22.91
CA LEU A 225 13.08 -5.87 22.11
C LEU A 225 12.05 -6.79 22.74
N VAL A 226 11.03 -7.16 21.97
CA VAL A 226 9.94 -8.06 22.40
C VAL A 226 9.94 -9.31 21.52
N VAL A 227 10.04 -10.47 22.17
CA VAL A 227 9.93 -11.77 21.49
C VAL A 227 8.45 -12.14 21.41
N VAL A 228 7.94 -12.39 20.21
CA VAL A 228 6.56 -12.83 19.95
C VAL A 228 6.54 -14.31 19.52
N PRO A 229 5.47 -15.07 19.82
CA PRO A 229 5.38 -16.44 19.34
C PRO A 229 5.25 -16.53 17.82
N THR A 230 5.68 -17.63 17.22
CA THR A 230 5.48 -17.88 15.78
C THR A 230 4.04 -18.39 15.55
N ILE A 231 3.09 -17.46 15.42
CA ILE A 231 1.69 -17.75 15.11
C ILE A 231 1.27 -16.89 13.91
N TYR A 232 0.66 -17.50 12.90
CA TYR A 232 0.09 -16.76 11.79
C TYR A 232 -1.34 -16.33 12.10
N PRO A 233 -1.77 -15.07 11.85
CA PRO A 233 -1.02 -13.94 11.28
C PRO A 233 -0.61 -12.90 12.34
N GLU A 234 0.24 -13.25 13.32
CA GLU A 234 0.68 -12.34 14.39
C GLU A 234 1.42 -11.11 13.85
N GLY A 235 2.11 -11.23 12.72
CA GLY A 235 2.72 -10.11 11.99
C GLY A 235 1.70 -9.13 11.41
N GLY A 236 0.40 -9.42 11.45
CA GLY A 236 -0.66 -8.49 11.06
C GLY A 236 -0.71 -7.28 11.99
N GLU A 237 -0.97 -6.09 11.44
CA GLU A 237 -0.88 -4.82 12.20
C GLU A 237 -1.75 -4.82 13.46
N ARG A 238 -3.01 -5.26 13.36
CA ARG A 238 -3.95 -5.29 14.50
C ARG A 238 -3.56 -6.36 15.52
N GLN A 239 -3.17 -7.55 15.04
CA GLN A 239 -2.76 -8.68 15.88
C GLN A 239 -1.49 -8.34 16.67
N LEU A 240 -0.50 -7.73 16.02
CA LEU A 240 0.75 -7.34 16.67
C LEU A 240 0.53 -6.24 17.72
N ILE A 241 -0.32 -5.24 17.43
CA ILE A 241 -0.70 -4.23 18.43
C ILE A 241 -1.30 -4.91 19.65
N GLN A 242 -2.25 -5.82 19.46
CA GLN A 242 -2.88 -6.54 20.56
C GLN A 242 -1.87 -7.39 21.34
N ALA A 243 -0.99 -8.12 20.66
CA ALA A 243 0.04 -8.94 21.29
C ALA A 243 1.03 -8.09 22.12
N LEU A 244 1.35 -6.87 21.68
CA LEU A 244 2.34 -6.02 22.35
C LEU A 244 1.73 -5.08 23.39
N THR A 245 0.46 -4.68 23.25
CA THR A 245 -0.16 -3.65 24.09
C THR A 245 -1.32 -4.17 24.93
N GLY A 246 -1.91 -5.32 24.57
CA GLY A 246 -3.17 -5.81 25.13
C GLY A 246 -4.41 -5.03 24.65
N LEU A 247 -4.24 -4.01 23.81
CA LEU A 247 -5.32 -3.18 23.27
C LEU A 247 -5.75 -3.68 21.89
N GLU A 248 -7.05 -3.75 21.65
CA GLU A 248 -7.62 -4.04 20.34
C GLU A 248 -7.90 -2.72 19.58
N VAL A 249 -7.55 -2.67 18.30
CA VAL A 249 -7.90 -1.53 17.44
C VAL A 249 -9.42 -1.55 17.23
N PRO A 250 -10.15 -0.45 17.54
CA PRO A 250 -11.60 -0.41 17.39
C PRO A 250 -12.05 -0.71 15.96
N ARG A 251 -13.26 -1.26 15.82
CA ARG A 251 -13.90 -1.47 14.51
C ARG A 251 -13.99 -0.12 13.77
N GLY A 252 -13.60 -0.09 12.49
CA GLY A 252 -13.51 1.14 11.70
C GLY A 252 -12.41 2.12 12.13
N GLY A 253 -11.75 1.88 13.27
CA GLY A 253 -10.62 2.65 13.75
C GLY A 253 -9.28 2.22 13.13
N LEU A 254 -8.26 3.02 13.42
CA LEU A 254 -6.89 2.85 12.95
C LEU A 254 -5.93 2.81 14.14
N PRO A 255 -4.72 2.23 14.00
CA PRO A 255 -3.71 2.20 15.07
C PRO A 255 -3.43 3.56 15.72
N ARG A 256 -3.57 4.64 14.94
CA ARG A 256 -3.42 6.01 15.40
C ARG A 256 -4.39 6.41 16.52
N ASP A 257 -5.57 5.79 16.57
CA ASP A 257 -6.58 6.07 17.59
C ASP A 257 -6.15 5.51 18.96
N LEU A 258 -5.17 4.61 18.99
CA LEU A 258 -4.49 4.09 20.19
C LEU A 258 -3.16 4.79 20.47
N GLY A 259 -2.79 5.82 19.69
CA GLY A 259 -1.46 6.45 19.79
C GLY A 259 -0.31 5.56 19.31
N VAL A 260 -0.60 4.56 18.46
CA VAL A 260 0.38 3.58 17.97
C VAL A 260 0.65 3.75 16.48
N ILE A 261 1.89 3.54 16.06
CA ILE A 261 2.27 3.34 14.65
C ILE A 261 3.10 2.07 14.50
N VAL A 262 2.77 1.26 13.50
CA VAL A 262 3.49 0.03 13.17
C VAL A 262 4.22 0.22 11.85
N LEU A 263 5.53 -0.03 11.82
CA LEU A 263 6.35 0.03 10.60
C LEU A 263 7.16 -1.26 10.49
N ASN A 264 7.17 -1.87 9.30
CA ASN A 264 8.01 -3.03 9.03
C ASN A 264 9.50 -2.67 9.16
N VAL A 265 10.33 -3.62 9.61
CA VAL A 265 11.78 -3.43 9.83
C VAL A 265 12.53 -3.03 8.55
N GLY A 266 12.15 -3.56 7.38
CA GLY A 266 12.66 -3.12 6.08
C GLY A 266 12.35 -1.66 5.79
N THR A 267 11.16 -1.19 6.18
CA THR A 267 10.77 0.22 6.03
C THR A 267 11.61 1.12 6.95
N ALA A 268 11.89 0.68 8.18
CA ALA A 268 12.74 1.41 9.12
C ALA A 268 14.17 1.57 8.60
N ARG A 269 14.77 0.48 8.11
CA ARG A 269 16.08 0.53 7.47
C ARG A 269 16.10 1.46 6.25
N ALA A 270 15.14 1.30 5.34
CA ALA A 270 15.06 2.15 4.15
C ALA A 270 14.98 3.63 4.52
N ALA A 271 14.24 3.97 5.59
CA ALA A 271 14.10 5.35 6.04
C ALA A 271 15.44 5.89 6.55
N TRP A 272 16.17 5.09 7.32
CA TRP A 272 17.51 5.46 7.77
C TRP A 272 18.46 5.73 6.59
N ARG A 273 18.51 4.83 5.59
CA ARG A 273 19.34 5.02 4.38
C ARG A 273 18.95 6.30 3.62
N ALA A 274 17.66 6.56 3.45
CA ALA A 274 17.15 7.74 2.76
C ALA A 274 17.54 9.05 3.45
N VAL A 275 17.45 9.09 4.77
CA VAL A 275 17.71 10.31 5.53
C VAL A 275 19.21 10.48 5.80
N ALA A 276 19.83 9.48 6.44
CA ALA A 276 21.21 9.57 6.91
C ALA A 276 22.24 9.37 5.79
N GLN A 277 21.94 8.53 4.79
CA GLN A 277 22.86 8.23 3.68
C GLN A 277 22.48 8.91 2.36
N GLY A 278 21.32 9.57 2.30
CA GLY A 278 20.80 10.17 1.07
C GLY A 278 20.45 9.15 -0.01
N GLU A 279 20.19 7.90 0.35
CA GLU A 279 19.92 6.83 -0.62
C GLU A 279 18.41 6.59 -0.77
N PRO A 280 17.81 6.94 -1.92
CA PRO A 280 16.40 6.68 -2.14
C PRO A 280 16.10 5.17 -2.22
N LEU A 281 14.84 4.80 -2.06
CA LEU A 281 14.41 3.41 -2.13
C LEU A 281 14.44 2.91 -3.59
N VAL A 282 15.51 2.20 -3.90
CA VAL A 282 15.79 1.66 -5.25
C VAL A 282 15.98 0.14 -5.29
N GLU A 283 16.12 -0.48 -4.13
CA GLU A 283 16.28 -1.93 -3.98
C GLU A 283 15.55 -2.41 -2.74
N ARG A 284 15.16 -3.68 -2.73
CA ARG A 284 14.58 -4.34 -1.55
C ARG A 284 15.10 -5.77 -1.42
N ILE A 285 14.89 -6.38 -0.26
CA ILE A 285 15.18 -7.81 -0.07
C ILE A 285 13.94 -8.61 -0.49
N VAL A 286 14.18 -9.67 -1.24
CA VAL A 286 13.18 -10.63 -1.72
C VAL A 286 13.67 -12.04 -1.40
N THR A 287 12.83 -12.84 -0.75
CA THR A 287 13.05 -14.27 -0.59
C THR A 287 12.69 -14.99 -1.89
N VAL A 288 13.56 -15.86 -2.40
CA VAL A 288 13.23 -16.80 -3.49
C VAL A 288 13.32 -18.20 -2.92
N THR A 289 12.24 -18.98 -2.99
CA THR A 289 12.18 -20.25 -2.26
C THR A 289 11.11 -21.22 -2.83
N GLY A 290 10.98 -22.38 -2.20
CA GLY A 290 10.14 -23.50 -2.65
C GLY A 290 10.92 -24.56 -3.42
N ALA A 291 10.37 -25.78 -3.51
CA ALA A 291 11.05 -26.90 -4.20
C ALA A 291 11.08 -26.73 -5.73
N GLY A 292 10.35 -25.74 -6.27
CA GLY A 292 10.37 -25.35 -7.67
C GLY A 292 11.59 -24.51 -8.09
N VAL A 293 12.48 -24.13 -7.17
CA VAL A 293 13.69 -23.33 -7.46
C VAL A 293 14.95 -24.10 -7.08
N VAL A 294 15.99 -24.01 -7.92
CA VAL A 294 17.25 -24.74 -7.71
C VAL A 294 18.03 -24.24 -6.49
N ARG A 295 18.12 -22.92 -6.27
CA ARG A 295 18.85 -22.33 -5.13
C ARG A 295 17.98 -21.31 -4.37
N PRO A 296 17.17 -21.78 -3.41
CA PRO A 296 16.49 -20.91 -2.46
C PRO A 296 17.47 -19.97 -1.75
N GLY A 297 17.04 -18.75 -1.48
CA GLY A 297 17.88 -17.73 -0.84
C GLY A 297 17.19 -16.38 -0.67
N ASN A 298 17.87 -15.46 -0.01
CA ASN A 298 17.44 -14.08 0.12
C ASN A 298 18.31 -13.17 -0.74
N TYR A 299 17.69 -12.29 -1.52
CA TYR A 299 18.37 -11.48 -2.53
C TYR A 299 18.05 -9.99 -2.33
N VAL A 300 19.07 -9.13 -2.38
CA VAL A 300 18.92 -7.69 -2.57
C VAL A 300 18.67 -7.44 -4.05
N VAL A 301 17.46 -7.01 -4.38
CA VAL A 301 16.93 -6.92 -5.74
C VAL A 301 16.66 -5.46 -6.10
N PRO A 302 17.18 -4.93 -7.23
CA PRO A 302 16.80 -3.63 -7.73
C PRO A 302 15.32 -3.63 -8.15
N LEU A 303 14.59 -2.57 -7.82
CA LEU A 303 13.18 -2.45 -8.18
C LEU A 303 13.02 -2.52 -9.71
N GLY A 304 12.00 -3.21 -10.19
CA GLY A 304 11.76 -3.41 -11.62
C GLY A 304 12.52 -4.56 -12.28
N MET A 305 13.35 -5.30 -11.53
CA MET A 305 13.84 -6.62 -11.98
C MET A 305 12.65 -7.57 -12.06
N THR A 306 12.58 -8.41 -13.10
CA THR A 306 11.46 -9.35 -13.25
C THR A 306 11.62 -10.60 -12.39
N VAL A 307 10.52 -11.28 -12.09
CA VAL A 307 10.55 -12.58 -11.41
C VAL A 307 11.41 -13.58 -12.19
N ALA A 308 11.25 -13.65 -13.52
CA ALA A 308 12.06 -14.49 -14.40
C ALA A 308 13.58 -14.25 -14.23
N GLN A 309 13.99 -12.97 -14.23
CA GLN A 309 15.39 -12.58 -14.06
C GLN A 309 15.94 -12.99 -12.70
N LEU A 310 15.14 -12.82 -11.63
CA LEU A 310 15.54 -13.18 -10.28
C LEU A 310 15.65 -14.70 -10.11
N VAL A 311 14.69 -15.47 -10.61
CA VAL A 311 14.71 -16.94 -10.53
C VAL A 311 15.88 -17.52 -11.34
N ALA A 312 16.19 -16.95 -12.51
CA ALA A 312 17.38 -17.34 -13.27
C ALA A 312 18.67 -17.19 -12.45
N GLN A 313 18.80 -16.12 -11.66
CA GLN A 313 19.94 -15.92 -10.75
C GLN A 313 19.93 -16.90 -9.57
N ALA A 314 18.76 -17.33 -9.13
CA ALA A 314 18.58 -18.43 -8.18
C ALA A 314 18.84 -19.83 -8.79
N GLY A 315 19.42 -19.92 -9.99
CA GLY A 315 19.75 -21.18 -10.66
C GLY A 315 18.63 -21.74 -11.54
N GLY A 316 17.54 -20.99 -11.72
CA GLY A 316 16.40 -21.37 -12.56
C GLY A 316 15.36 -22.21 -11.84
N TYR A 317 14.34 -22.58 -12.60
CA TYR A 317 13.27 -23.47 -12.17
C TYR A 317 13.75 -24.93 -12.17
N THR A 318 13.25 -25.73 -11.23
CA THR A 318 13.41 -27.18 -11.27
C THR A 318 12.46 -27.81 -12.29
N ALA A 319 12.71 -29.07 -12.67
CA ALA A 319 11.83 -29.79 -13.59
C ALA A 319 10.40 -29.99 -13.04
N ASP A 320 10.25 -29.96 -11.70
CA ASP A 320 8.99 -30.17 -11.01
C ASP A 320 8.27 -28.86 -10.65
N ALA A 321 8.78 -27.71 -11.09
CA ALA A 321 8.18 -26.40 -10.83
C ALA A 321 6.75 -26.35 -11.40
N ALA A 322 5.76 -26.14 -10.53
CA ALA A 322 4.34 -26.29 -10.89
C ALA A 322 3.51 -25.02 -10.64
N ARG A 323 3.80 -24.27 -9.57
CA ARG A 323 3.04 -23.06 -9.24
C ARG A 323 3.93 -21.93 -8.76
N LEU A 324 3.81 -20.78 -9.42
CA LEU A 324 4.49 -19.54 -9.07
C LEU A 324 3.57 -18.65 -8.23
N LEU A 325 4.08 -18.21 -7.08
CA LEU A 325 3.40 -17.31 -6.15
C LEU A 325 4.27 -16.08 -5.90
N LEU A 326 3.65 -14.90 -5.92
CA LEU A 326 4.24 -13.65 -5.47
C LEU A 326 3.71 -13.35 -4.06
N GLY A 327 4.58 -13.44 -3.06
CA GLY A 327 4.21 -13.49 -1.64
C GLY A 327 4.30 -14.90 -1.06
N GLY A 328 3.69 -15.11 0.10
CA GLY A 328 3.66 -16.41 0.78
C GLY A 328 2.46 -17.28 0.37
N PRO A 329 2.34 -18.49 0.93
CA PRO A 329 1.28 -19.43 0.57
C PRO A 329 -0.12 -19.01 1.06
N MET A 330 -0.22 -18.09 2.03
CA MET A 330 -1.49 -17.72 2.64
C MET A 330 -2.11 -16.49 1.97
N MET A 331 -1.33 -15.44 1.78
CA MET A 331 -1.78 -14.16 1.22
C MET A 331 -1.20 -13.85 -0.18
N GLY A 332 -0.26 -14.66 -0.67
CA GLY A 332 0.37 -14.46 -1.96
C GLY A 332 -0.58 -14.62 -3.15
N ILE A 333 -0.17 -14.06 -4.28
CA ILE A 333 -0.91 -14.06 -5.54
C ILE A 333 -0.29 -15.11 -6.46
N ALA A 334 -1.13 -16.00 -7.00
CA ALA A 334 -0.67 -16.92 -8.04
C ALA A 334 -0.46 -16.17 -9.36
N LEU A 335 0.75 -16.30 -9.91
CA LEU A 335 1.10 -15.66 -11.17
C LEU A 335 0.95 -16.65 -12.34
N PRO A 336 0.37 -16.22 -13.47
CA PRO A 336 0.27 -17.04 -14.68
C PRO A 336 1.60 -17.09 -15.46
N HIS A 337 2.50 -16.14 -15.25
CA HIS A 337 3.83 -16.06 -15.86
C HIS A 337 4.81 -15.32 -14.94
N ASP A 338 6.10 -15.41 -15.25
CA ASP A 338 7.20 -14.81 -14.49
C ASP A 338 7.74 -13.49 -15.06
N ASP A 339 7.19 -13.02 -16.19
CA ASP A 339 7.49 -11.69 -16.74
C ASP A 339 6.80 -10.53 -15.96
N VAL A 340 6.93 -10.54 -14.63
CA VAL A 340 6.34 -9.54 -13.72
C VAL A 340 7.45 -8.74 -13.04
N PRO A 341 7.49 -7.40 -13.13
CA PRO A 341 8.51 -6.59 -12.48
C PRO A 341 8.32 -6.50 -10.96
N LEU A 342 9.38 -6.66 -10.19
CA LEU A 342 9.34 -6.60 -8.73
C LEU A 342 9.34 -5.16 -8.22
N GLY A 343 8.21 -4.72 -7.69
CA GLY A 343 8.05 -3.45 -6.96
C GLY A 343 8.26 -3.50 -5.43
N LYS A 344 8.00 -2.37 -4.77
CA LYS A 344 8.22 -2.13 -3.33
C LYS A 344 7.47 -3.08 -2.38
N THR A 345 6.41 -3.76 -2.81
CA THR A 345 5.55 -4.60 -1.95
C THR A 345 5.87 -6.09 -2.02
N HIS A 346 6.74 -6.53 -2.92
CA HIS A 346 6.99 -7.95 -3.17
C HIS A 346 8.13 -8.48 -2.31
N ASN A 347 7.80 -9.23 -1.27
CA ASN A 347 8.75 -9.78 -0.29
C ASN A 347 9.22 -11.20 -0.61
N CYS A 348 8.45 -11.97 -1.37
CA CYS A 348 8.74 -13.37 -1.66
C CYS A 348 8.35 -13.74 -3.09
N VAL A 349 9.17 -14.60 -3.71
CA VAL A 349 8.86 -15.39 -4.89
C VAL A 349 8.92 -16.86 -4.45
N LEU A 350 7.75 -17.49 -4.37
CA LEU A 350 7.60 -18.88 -3.95
C LEU A 350 7.23 -19.73 -5.16
N VAL A 351 8.04 -20.77 -5.44
CA VAL A 351 7.76 -21.73 -6.51
C VAL A 351 7.54 -23.10 -5.89
N LEU A 352 6.30 -23.56 -5.92
CA LEU A 352 5.93 -24.87 -5.40
C LEU A 352 6.12 -25.94 -6.46
N SER A 353 6.58 -27.12 -6.05
CA SER A 353 6.60 -28.29 -6.92
C SER A 353 5.25 -29.00 -6.95
N THR A 354 5.04 -29.89 -7.92
CA THR A 354 3.82 -30.71 -8.01
C THR A 354 3.52 -31.46 -6.71
N ALA A 355 4.54 -32.00 -6.03
CA ALA A 355 4.37 -32.70 -4.76
C ALA A 355 3.91 -31.81 -3.61
N GLN A 356 4.16 -30.49 -3.69
CA GLN A 356 3.73 -29.50 -2.70
C GLN A 356 2.35 -28.92 -3.02
N LEU A 357 1.76 -29.31 -4.14
CA LEU A 357 0.39 -28.98 -4.52
C LEU A 357 -0.48 -30.21 -4.22
N PRO A 358 -1.09 -30.31 -3.02
CA PRO A 358 -2.05 -31.36 -2.79
C PRO A 358 -3.19 -31.23 -3.81
N ASP A 359 -3.71 -32.37 -4.27
CA ASP A 359 -4.97 -32.39 -5.02
C ASP A 359 -6.01 -31.66 -4.17
N ALA A 360 -6.58 -30.58 -4.71
CA ALA A 360 -7.63 -29.86 -4.01
C ALA A 360 -8.80 -30.82 -3.87
N ALA A 361 -9.00 -31.34 -2.66
CA ALA A 361 -10.17 -32.13 -2.35
C ALA A 361 -11.41 -31.33 -2.76
N PRO A 362 -12.41 -31.97 -3.40
CA PRO A 362 -13.55 -31.25 -3.92
C PRO A 362 -14.24 -30.52 -2.79
N GLU A 363 -14.72 -29.31 -3.08
CA GLU A 363 -15.52 -28.56 -2.12
C GLU A 363 -16.75 -29.38 -1.71
N MET A 364 -16.93 -29.56 -0.41
CA MET A 364 -18.08 -30.24 0.19
C MET A 364 -19.00 -29.24 0.89
N PRO A 365 -20.29 -29.57 1.11
CA PRO A 365 -21.20 -28.72 1.86
C PRO A 365 -20.71 -28.44 3.29
N CYS A 366 -20.92 -27.21 3.77
CA CYS A 366 -20.53 -26.79 5.11
C CYS A 366 -21.28 -27.59 6.19
N ILE A 367 -20.51 -28.29 7.04
CA ILE A 367 -21.04 -29.08 8.17
C ILE A 367 -21.21 -28.27 9.47
N ARG A 368 -20.88 -26.98 9.45
CA ARG A 368 -20.97 -26.06 10.60
C ARG A 368 -20.18 -26.52 11.84
N CYS A 369 -19.00 -27.09 11.65
CA CYS A 369 -18.12 -27.54 12.77
C CYS A 369 -17.69 -26.40 13.71
N GLY A 370 -17.45 -25.19 13.18
CA GLY A 370 -17.03 -24.03 13.96
C GLY A 370 -15.53 -23.72 13.90
N ASP A 371 -14.71 -24.63 13.38
CA ASP A 371 -13.24 -24.51 13.32
C ASP A 371 -12.78 -23.17 12.69
N CYS A 372 -13.45 -22.75 11.62
CA CYS A 372 -13.17 -21.48 10.95
C CYS A 372 -13.34 -20.24 11.86
N ALA A 373 -14.27 -20.27 12.82
CA ALA A 373 -14.47 -19.19 13.78
C ALA A 373 -13.41 -19.21 14.88
N GLU A 374 -13.00 -20.39 15.35
CA GLU A 374 -11.97 -20.56 16.39
C GLU A 374 -10.61 -19.99 15.95
N VAL A 375 -10.28 -20.15 14.67
CA VAL A 375 -9.00 -19.68 14.11
C VAL A 375 -9.07 -18.27 13.54
N CYS A 376 -10.24 -17.63 13.53
CA CYS A 376 -10.39 -16.31 12.93
C CYS A 376 -9.73 -15.22 13.78
N PRO A 377 -8.64 -14.57 13.32
CA PRO A 377 -7.93 -13.57 14.11
C PRO A 377 -8.71 -12.26 14.28
N SER A 378 -9.80 -12.10 13.54
CA SER A 378 -10.73 -10.97 13.59
C SER A 378 -12.00 -11.29 14.40
N ARG A 379 -12.09 -12.48 15.02
CA ARG A 379 -13.26 -12.95 15.79
C ARG A 379 -14.58 -12.89 15.00
N LEU A 380 -14.52 -13.09 13.68
CA LEU A 380 -15.71 -13.15 12.84
C LEU A 380 -16.40 -14.51 12.97
N LEU A 381 -17.59 -14.64 12.38
CA LEU A 381 -18.30 -15.91 12.23
C LEU A 381 -18.31 -16.32 10.74
N PRO A 382 -17.23 -16.95 10.22
CA PRO A 382 -17.11 -17.25 8.80
C PRO A 382 -18.26 -18.11 8.27
N GLN A 383 -18.81 -19.02 9.09
CA GLN A 383 -19.95 -19.84 8.69
C GLN A 383 -21.22 -19.01 8.40
N MET A 384 -21.44 -17.92 9.14
CA MET A 384 -22.56 -17.01 8.91
C MET A 384 -22.31 -16.14 7.67
N LEU A 385 -21.11 -15.57 7.58
CA LEU A 385 -20.68 -14.76 6.44
C LEU A 385 -20.77 -15.57 5.13
N LEU A 386 -20.32 -16.82 5.14
CA LEU A 386 -20.40 -17.71 3.98
C LEU A 386 -21.84 -17.88 3.52
N ARG A 387 -22.76 -18.16 4.45
CA ARG A 387 -24.19 -18.31 4.17
C ARG A 387 -24.76 -17.04 3.53
N GLN A 388 -24.49 -15.88 4.13
CA GLN A 388 -24.99 -14.59 3.65
C GLN A 388 -24.43 -14.24 2.27
N VAL A 389 -23.12 -14.43 2.06
CA VAL A 389 -22.46 -14.18 0.76
C VAL A 389 -23.01 -15.11 -0.33
N ARG A 390 -23.16 -16.41 -0.05
CA ARG A 390 -23.76 -17.35 -1.02
C ARG A 390 -25.20 -17.01 -1.36
N ALA A 391 -25.94 -16.46 -0.40
CA ALA A 391 -27.31 -15.97 -0.60
C ALA A 391 -27.37 -14.56 -1.20
N GLN A 392 -26.23 -13.96 -1.60
CA GLN A 392 -26.11 -12.58 -2.10
C GLN A 392 -26.67 -11.51 -1.12
N GLN A 393 -26.71 -11.83 0.17
CA GLN A 393 -27.17 -10.93 1.25
C GLN A 393 -26.01 -10.03 1.71
N PHE A 394 -25.44 -9.25 0.81
CA PHE A 394 -24.20 -8.50 1.08
C PHE A 394 -24.35 -7.44 2.17
N ALA A 395 -25.49 -6.74 2.24
CA ALA A 395 -25.76 -5.77 3.32
C ALA A 395 -25.75 -6.45 4.70
N ALA A 396 -26.36 -7.63 4.83
CA ALA A 396 -26.33 -8.41 6.07
C ALA A 396 -24.91 -8.91 6.39
N ALA A 397 -24.12 -9.28 5.37
CA ALA A 397 -22.72 -9.65 5.55
C ALA A 397 -21.85 -8.46 6.00
N GLU A 398 -22.13 -7.25 5.51
CA GLU A 398 -21.47 -6.02 5.94
C GLU A 398 -21.75 -5.70 7.41
N GLU A 399 -23.03 -5.77 7.82
CA GLU A 399 -23.44 -5.62 9.22
C GLU A 399 -22.76 -6.67 10.12
N GLN A 400 -22.61 -7.90 9.61
CA GLN A 400 -21.96 -9.02 10.31
C GLN A 400 -20.43 -8.90 10.40
N GLY A 401 -19.81 -7.92 9.72
CA GLY A 401 -18.38 -7.64 9.81
C GLY A 401 -17.52 -8.11 8.64
N LEU A 402 -18.11 -8.43 7.48
CA LEU A 402 -17.34 -8.83 6.29
C LEU A 402 -16.16 -7.88 5.94
N PRO A 403 -16.30 -6.54 6.04
CA PRO A 403 -15.18 -5.62 5.78
C PRO A 403 -13.98 -5.81 6.71
N ASP A 404 -14.20 -6.31 7.93
CA ASP A 404 -13.15 -6.54 8.94
C ASP A 404 -12.33 -7.82 8.69
N CYS A 405 -12.76 -8.66 7.75
CA CYS A 405 -12.00 -9.83 7.33
C CYS A 405 -10.65 -9.38 6.76
N ILE A 406 -9.53 -9.97 7.18
CA ILE A 406 -8.20 -9.64 6.66
C ILE A 406 -7.72 -10.57 5.55
N GLU A 407 -8.59 -11.49 5.09
CA GLU A 407 -8.30 -12.42 3.98
C GLU A 407 -7.05 -13.29 4.22
N CYS A 408 -6.78 -13.62 5.49
CA CYS A 408 -5.59 -14.37 5.90
C CYS A 408 -5.61 -15.86 5.50
N GLY A 409 -6.74 -16.44 5.08
CA GLY A 409 -6.80 -17.84 4.68
C GLY A 409 -6.78 -18.87 5.83
N CYS A 410 -6.71 -18.46 7.11
CA CYS A 410 -6.73 -19.42 8.23
C CYS A 410 -7.98 -20.32 8.18
N CYS A 411 -9.13 -19.74 7.84
CA CYS A 411 -10.40 -20.45 7.78
C CYS A 411 -10.46 -21.45 6.61
N ASP A 412 -9.80 -21.16 5.48
CA ASP A 412 -9.70 -22.06 4.33
C ASP A 412 -8.91 -23.31 4.72
N LEU A 413 -7.78 -23.13 5.43
CA LEU A 413 -6.87 -24.22 5.77
C LEU A 413 -7.48 -25.22 6.76
N VAL A 414 -8.26 -24.75 7.73
CA VAL A 414 -8.87 -25.63 8.75
C VAL A 414 -10.21 -26.21 8.33
N CYS A 415 -10.78 -25.81 7.19
CA CYS A 415 -12.11 -26.27 6.80
C CYS A 415 -12.10 -27.76 6.41
N PRO A 416 -12.75 -28.66 7.16
CA PRO A 416 -12.80 -30.07 6.79
C PRO A 416 -13.64 -30.33 5.53
N SER A 417 -14.44 -29.36 5.11
CA SER A 417 -15.23 -29.40 3.88
C SER A 417 -14.51 -28.78 2.67
N HIS A 418 -13.24 -28.37 2.83
CA HIS A 418 -12.43 -27.77 1.76
C HIS A 418 -13.08 -26.57 1.07
N ILE A 419 -13.86 -25.77 1.84
CA ILE A 419 -14.54 -24.59 1.32
C ILE A 419 -13.53 -23.44 1.22
N PRO A 420 -13.35 -22.81 0.04
CA PRO A 420 -12.47 -21.65 -0.13
C PRO A 420 -13.15 -20.37 0.41
N LEU A 421 -13.30 -20.30 1.73
CA LEU A 421 -13.98 -19.23 2.46
C LEU A 421 -13.44 -17.84 2.07
N THR A 422 -12.13 -17.70 1.95
CA THR A 422 -11.47 -16.43 1.61
C THR A 422 -11.83 -15.96 0.21
N ALA A 423 -11.95 -16.87 -0.77
CA ALA A 423 -12.42 -16.51 -2.11
C ALA A 423 -13.86 -15.99 -2.10
N HIS A 424 -14.76 -16.61 -1.33
CA HIS A 424 -16.12 -16.10 -1.13
C HIS A 424 -16.13 -14.72 -0.47
N PHE A 425 -15.30 -14.50 0.55
CA PHE A 425 -15.24 -13.20 1.24
C PHE A 425 -14.65 -12.09 0.36
N ARG A 426 -13.65 -12.41 -0.46
CA ARG A 426 -13.14 -11.49 -1.50
C ARG A 426 -14.24 -11.10 -2.48
N HIS A 427 -15.02 -12.07 -2.95
CA HIS A 427 -16.17 -11.82 -3.81
C HIS A 427 -17.19 -10.91 -3.11
N GLY A 428 -17.62 -11.25 -1.89
CA GLY A 428 -18.58 -10.42 -1.15
C GLY A 428 -18.10 -8.99 -0.90
N LYS A 429 -16.80 -8.78 -0.62
CA LYS A 429 -16.21 -7.44 -0.50
C LYS A 429 -16.16 -6.69 -1.82
N ALA A 430 -15.90 -7.38 -2.94
CA ALA A 430 -15.94 -6.77 -4.26
C ALA A 430 -17.36 -6.30 -4.60
N GLU A 431 -18.38 -7.08 -4.25
CA GLU A 431 -19.79 -6.71 -4.42
C GLU A 431 -20.19 -5.52 -3.55
N LEU A 432 -19.73 -5.46 -2.28
CA LEU A 432 -19.94 -4.28 -1.43
C LEU A 432 -19.33 -3.01 -2.03
N ARG A 433 -18.10 -3.10 -2.56
CA ARG A 433 -17.46 -1.96 -3.24
C ARG A 433 -18.27 -1.53 -4.47
N ARG A 434 -18.69 -2.49 -5.30
CA ARG A 434 -19.51 -2.21 -6.49
C ARG A 434 -20.80 -1.49 -6.13
N HIS A 435 -21.53 -1.95 -5.11
CA HIS A 435 -22.76 -1.29 -4.64
C HIS A 435 -22.49 0.12 -4.11
N ALA A 436 -21.37 0.34 -3.41
CA ALA A 436 -20.98 1.66 -2.94
C ALA A 436 -20.67 2.61 -4.12
N ASP A 437 -19.91 2.14 -5.11
CA ASP A 437 -19.57 2.91 -6.31
C ASP A 437 -20.83 3.28 -7.12
N GLU A 438 -21.76 2.33 -7.28
CA GLU A 438 -23.06 2.56 -7.91
C GLU A 438 -23.89 3.61 -7.15
N ALA A 439 -23.91 3.55 -5.82
CA ALA A 439 -24.62 4.53 -4.99
C ALA A 439 -24.02 5.94 -5.13
N VAL A 440 -22.69 6.06 -5.15
CA VAL A 440 -21.99 7.34 -5.39
C VAL A 440 -22.29 7.87 -6.79
N ALA A 441 -22.22 7.00 -7.81
CA ALA A 441 -22.52 7.39 -9.20
C ALA A 441 -23.98 7.85 -9.36
N ALA A 442 -24.92 7.16 -8.72
CA ALA A 442 -26.33 7.52 -8.70
C ALA A 442 -26.58 8.86 -8.01
N GLN A 443 -25.92 9.10 -6.87
CA GLN A 443 -26.00 10.38 -6.16
C GLN A 443 -25.44 11.53 -7.01
N ALA A 444 -24.26 11.36 -7.61
CA ALA A 444 -23.68 12.35 -8.52
C ALA A 444 -24.57 12.61 -9.75
N ALA A 445 -25.26 11.58 -10.27
CA ALA A 445 -26.22 11.74 -11.37
C ALA A 445 -27.46 12.54 -10.94
N ARG A 446 -28.00 12.30 -9.75
CA ARG A 446 -29.10 13.08 -9.16
C ARG A 446 -28.73 14.55 -9.00
N GLU A 447 -27.55 14.83 -8.46
CA GLU A 447 -27.04 16.20 -8.28
C GLU A 447 -26.89 16.93 -9.62
N ARG A 448 -26.37 16.26 -10.66
CA ARG A 448 -26.29 16.80 -12.02
C ARG A 448 -27.67 17.11 -12.60
N TYR A 449 -28.65 16.22 -12.40
CA TYR A 449 -30.02 16.41 -12.87
C TYR A 449 -30.69 17.61 -12.19
N GLU A 450 -30.59 17.71 -10.87
CA GLU A 450 -31.12 18.85 -10.11
C GLU A 450 -30.44 20.17 -10.47
N ALA A 451 -29.11 20.16 -10.65
CA ALA A 451 -28.37 21.36 -11.08
C ALA A 451 -28.81 21.84 -12.47
N ARG A 452 -29.04 20.91 -13.40
CA ARG A 452 -29.63 21.22 -14.71
C ARG A 452 -31.04 21.79 -14.58
N GLY A 453 -31.88 21.21 -13.72
CA GLY A 453 -33.23 21.72 -13.44
C GLY A 453 -33.21 23.15 -12.88
N ARG A 454 -32.34 23.41 -11.90
CA ARG A 454 -32.13 24.77 -11.33
C ARG A 454 -31.67 25.76 -12.38
N ARG A 455 -30.78 25.37 -13.30
CA ARG A 455 -30.32 26.22 -14.41
C ARG A 455 -31.46 26.56 -15.36
N LEU A 456 -32.22 25.56 -15.82
CA LEU A 456 -33.35 25.77 -16.73
C LEU A 456 -34.44 26.64 -16.10
N ALA A 457 -34.74 26.45 -14.81
CA ALA A 457 -35.71 27.29 -14.09
C ALA A 457 -35.25 28.76 -13.99
N ARG A 458 -33.95 29.00 -13.75
CA ARG A 458 -33.38 30.36 -13.75
C ARG A 458 -33.49 31.02 -15.12
N GLU A 459 -33.13 30.30 -16.18
CA GLU A 459 -33.23 30.77 -17.57
C GLU A 459 -34.68 31.08 -17.96
N ALA A 460 -35.63 30.24 -17.57
CA ALA A 460 -37.06 30.46 -17.79
C ALA A 460 -37.57 31.71 -17.04
N ALA A 461 -37.24 31.85 -15.75
CA ALA A 461 -37.62 33.01 -14.95
C ALA A 461 -36.97 34.31 -15.44
N GLU A 462 -35.75 34.25 -15.99
CA GLU A 462 -35.12 35.41 -16.62
C GLU A 462 -35.79 35.78 -17.94
N ARG A 463 -36.12 34.79 -18.78
CA ARG A 463 -36.91 35.01 -20.01
C ARG A 463 -38.27 35.63 -19.69
N GLU A 464 -38.96 35.11 -18.68
CA GLU A 464 -40.25 35.64 -18.25
C GLU A 464 -40.14 37.07 -17.73
N ARG A 465 -39.13 37.38 -16.90
CA ARG A 465 -38.84 38.75 -16.46
C ARG A 465 -38.52 39.69 -17.62
N ARG A 466 -37.75 39.25 -18.62
CA ARG A 466 -37.46 40.04 -19.84
C ARG A 466 -38.73 40.28 -20.67
N LEU A 467 -39.59 39.28 -20.79
CA LEU A 467 -40.88 39.40 -21.50
C LEU A 467 -41.85 40.33 -20.75
N ALA A 468 -41.93 40.22 -19.43
CA ALA A 468 -42.73 41.10 -18.58
C ALA A 468 -42.23 42.55 -18.63
N ALA A 469 -40.91 42.77 -18.56
CA ALA A 469 -40.30 44.08 -18.71
C ALA A 469 -40.56 44.69 -20.09
N ARG A 470 -40.47 43.90 -21.16
CA ARG A 470 -40.85 44.33 -22.52
C ARG A 470 -42.33 44.72 -22.60
N LYS A 471 -43.24 43.87 -22.09
CA LYS A 471 -44.68 44.17 -22.07
C LYS A 471 -45.00 45.43 -21.28
N ALA A 472 -44.37 45.63 -20.12
CA ALA A 472 -44.52 46.82 -19.30
C ALA A 472 -43.98 48.09 -19.99
N ALA A 473 -42.87 48.00 -20.74
CA ALA A 473 -42.33 49.10 -21.52
C ALA A 473 -43.22 49.47 -22.73
N THR A 474 -43.99 48.51 -23.26
CA THR A 474 -44.95 48.72 -24.36
C THR A 474 -46.38 49.00 -23.90
N SER A 475 -46.64 49.09 -22.59
CA SER A 475 -47.99 49.40 -22.09
C SER A 475 -48.39 50.83 -22.45
N ALA A 476 -49.68 51.06 -22.70
CA ALA A 476 -50.21 52.36 -23.09
C ALA A 476 -49.83 53.47 -22.09
N ASP A 477 -49.79 53.15 -20.79
CA ASP A 477 -49.40 54.07 -19.72
C ASP A 477 -47.91 54.43 -19.75
N ALA A 478 -47.04 53.47 -20.08
CA ALA A 478 -45.60 53.72 -20.19
C ALA A 478 -45.25 54.56 -21.44
N VAL A 479 -45.94 54.31 -22.55
CA VAL A 479 -45.85 55.10 -23.77
C VAL A 479 -46.40 56.51 -23.54
N ALA A 480 -47.54 56.66 -22.86
CA ALA A 480 -48.10 57.96 -22.49
C ALA A 480 -47.15 58.76 -21.57
N ALA A 481 -46.58 58.13 -20.54
CA ALA A 481 -45.61 58.77 -19.65
C ALA A 481 -44.28 59.13 -20.34
N ALA A 482 -43.86 58.39 -21.38
CA ALA A 482 -42.69 58.72 -22.20
C ALA A 482 -42.97 59.92 -23.13
N ILE A 483 -44.16 59.98 -23.74
CA ILE A 483 -44.63 61.11 -24.55
C ILE A 483 -44.72 62.38 -23.69
N GLU A 484 -45.24 62.28 -22.47
CA GLU A 484 -45.35 63.41 -21.55
C GLU A 484 -43.97 63.95 -21.11
N ARG A 485 -43.03 63.07 -20.77
CA ARG A 485 -41.63 63.45 -20.46
C ARG A 485 -40.89 64.08 -21.65
N ALA A 486 -41.17 63.62 -22.87
CA ALA A 486 -40.62 64.21 -24.08
C ALA A 486 -41.21 65.61 -24.36
N ARG A 487 -42.49 65.83 -24.03
CA ARG A 487 -43.12 67.17 -24.10
C ARG A 487 -42.51 68.14 -23.09
N VAL A 488 -42.30 67.71 -21.85
CA VAL A 488 -41.67 68.55 -20.80
C VAL A 488 -40.24 68.94 -21.21
N ARG A 489 -39.41 68.00 -21.66
CA ARG A 489 -38.05 68.30 -22.14
C ARG A 489 -38.00 69.20 -23.37
N LYS A 490 -39.02 69.14 -24.23
CA LYS A 490 -39.10 70.01 -25.42
C LYS A 490 -39.51 71.43 -25.04
N ALA A 491 -40.35 71.59 -24.02
CA ALA A 491 -40.73 72.88 -23.46
C ALA A 491 -39.56 73.57 -22.72
N GLU A 492 -38.75 72.81 -21.98
CA GLU A 492 -37.53 73.32 -21.31
C GLU A 492 -36.44 73.76 -22.29
N ARG A 493 -36.40 73.18 -23.50
CA ARG A 493 -35.37 73.49 -24.52
C ARG A 493 -35.75 74.63 -25.47
N THR A 494 -36.97 75.15 -25.37
CA THR A 494 -37.46 76.31 -26.14
C THR A 494 -37.58 77.59 -25.30
N GLY A 495 -37.06 77.58 -24.07
CA GLY A 495 -37.24 78.65 -23.09
C GLY A 495 -36.06 79.62 -22.92
N ASP A 496 -34.97 79.51 -23.69
CA ASP A 496 -33.79 80.36 -23.51
C ASP A 496 -33.34 80.94 -24.87
N ASP A 497 -33.97 82.06 -25.24
CA ASP A 497 -33.32 83.23 -25.86
C ASP A 497 -34.33 84.39 -26.01
N PRO A 498 -34.21 85.48 -25.23
CA PRO A 498 -34.69 86.80 -25.62
C PRO A 498 -33.49 87.76 -25.88
N PRO A 499 -33.75 88.89 -26.55
CA PRO A 499 -32.88 89.50 -27.58
C PRO A 499 -31.62 90.23 -27.11
#